data_AF-A0A921ZWQ8-F1
#
_entry.id   AF-A0A921ZWQ8-F1
#
_cell.length_a   1.000
_cell.length_b   1.000
_cell.length_c   1.000
_cell.angle_alpha   90.00
_cell.angle_beta   90.00
_cell.angle_gamma   90.00
#
_symmetry.space_group_name_H-M   'P 1'
#
loop_
_entity.id
_entity.type
_entity.pdbx_description
1 polymer ?
#
loop_
_entity_poly.entity_id
_entity_poly.type
_entity_poly.pdbx_seq_one_letter_code
_entity_poly.pdbx_strand_id
1 'polypeptide(L)' 'MPHGERFYYRHQLKVIDGTRCNDDSFDVCVNGTCQPVGCDMMLGSNAREDKCRRCRGNGKNCYTTNGVLDTQDLIK' A
#
# COMPACT_ATOMS: atom_id res chain seq x y z
N MET A 1 -14.41 -20.99 22.90
CA MET A 1 -14.04 -20.04 21.84
C MET A 1 -12.53 -20.02 21.77
N PRO A 2 -11.88 -20.20 20.61
CA PRO A 2 -10.42 -20.21 20.55
C PRO A 2 -9.93 -18.76 20.65
N HIS A 3 -9.20 -18.45 21.71
CA HIS A 3 -8.51 -17.17 21.89
C HIS A 3 -7.11 -17.29 21.30
N GLY A 4 -6.75 -16.43 20.34
CA GLY A 4 -5.38 -16.33 19.80
C GLY A 4 -5.15 -16.98 18.43
N GLU A 5 -6.17 -17.58 17.81
CA GLU A 5 -6.06 -18.13 16.45
C GLU A 5 -6.62 -17.15 15.42
N ARG A 6 -5.92 -17.00 14.29
CA ARG A 6 -6.40 -16.23 13.14
C ARG A 6 -7.21 -17.17 12.24
N PHE A 7 -8.53 -17.12 12.36
CA PHE A 7 -9.43 -17.90 11.51
C PHE A 7 -9.66 -17.20 10.17
N TYR A 8 -9.35 -17.89 9.08
CA TYR A 8 -9.64 -17.44 7.73
C TYR A 8 -10.50 -18.49 7.03
N TYR A 9 -11.59 -18.05 6.39
CA TYR A 9 -12.43 -18.91 5.55
C TYR A 9 -12.54 -18.31 4.15
N ARG A 10 -12.37 -19.16 3.13
CA ARG A 10 -12.46 -18.73 1.74
C ARG A 10 -13.93 -18.66 1.32
N HIS A 11 -14.47 -17.45 1.21
CA HIS A 11 -15.85 -17.22 0.76
C HIS A 11 -16.08 -17.53 -0.73
N GLN A 12 -15.07 -17.33 -1.58
CA GLN A 12 -15.15 -17.53 -3.03
C GLN A 12 -13.80 -18.01 -3.62
N LEU A 13 -13.83 -18.69 -4.77
CA LEU A 13 -12.61 -19.17 -5.45
C LEU A 13 -11.70 -18.03 -5.93
N LYS A 14 -12.30 -16.95 -6.43
CA LYS A 14 -11.61 -15.73 -6.86
C LYS A 14 -12.45 -14.52 -6.51
N VAL A 15 -11.78 -13.41 -6.24
CA VAL A 15 -12.41 -12.10 -6.12
C VAL A 15 -12.67 -11.51 -7.51
N ILE A 16 -13.43 -10.42 -7.56
CA ILE A 16 -13.68 -9.66 -8.78
C ILE A 16 -12.35 -9.03 -9.24
N ASP A 17 -12.07 -9.09 -10.54
CA ASP A 17 -10.86 -8.50 -11.10
C ASP A 17 -10.81 -6.98 -10.80
N GLY A 18 -9.65 -6.51 -10.37
CA GLY A 18 -9.46 -5.13 -9.90
C GLY A 18 -9.63 -4.95 -8.38
N THR A 19 -10.03 -5.99 -7.64
CA THR A 19 -10.01 -5.94 -6.16
C THR A 19 -8.57 -5.77 -5.67
N ARG A 20 -8.31 -4.81 -4.78
CA ARG A 20 -6.97 -4.62 -4.18
C ARG A 20 -6.55 -5.85 -3.38
N CYS A 21 -5.30 -6.27 -3.55
CA CYS A 21 -4.75 -7.40 -2.80
C CYS A 21 -4.33 -7.01 -1.38
N ASN A 22 -3.74 -5.82 -1.24
CA ASN A 22 -3.21 -5.29 0.02
C ASN A 22 -3.56 -3.80 0.14
N ASP A 23 -3.57 -3.28 1.37
CA ASP A 23 -3.88 -1.86 1.63
C ASP A 23 -2.73 -0.92 1.26
N ASP A 24 -1.49 -1.39 1.35
CA ASP A 24 -0.28 -0.57 1.14
C ASP A 24 0.13 -0.44 -0.34
N SER A 25 -0.35 -1.34 -1.20
CA SER A 25 0.02 -1.41 -2.62
C SER A 25 -1.16 -1.08 -3.54
N PHE A 26 -0.86 -0.68 -4.78
CA PHE A 26 -1.88 -0.56 -5.82
C PHE A 26 -2.20 -1.92 -6.49
N ASP A 27 -1.55 -3.00 -6.07
CA ASP A 27 -1.69 -4.33 -6.67
C ASP A 27 -3.13 -4.83 -6.60
N VAL A 28 -3.57 -5.45 -7.70
CA VAL A 28 -4.95 -5.91 -7.87
C VAL A 28 -4.99 -7.38 -8.27
N CYS A 29 -6.05 -8.06 -7.86
CA CYS A 29 -6.34 -9.40 -8.31
C CYS A 29 -6.81 -9.39 -9.77
N VAL A 30 -6.18 -10.21 -10.61
CA VAL A 30 -6.62 -10.52 -11.98
C VAL A 30 -6.63 -12.03 -12.14
N ASN A 31 -7.80 -12.58 -12.45
CA ASN A 31 -8.04 -14.02 -12.56
C ASN A 31 -7.56 -14.82 -11.32
N GLY A 32 -7.80 -14.26 -10.13
CA GLY A 32 -7.43 -14.88 -8.85
C GLY A 32 -5.94 -14.82 -8.50
N THR A 33 -5.12 -14.14 -9.30
CA THR A 33 -3.70 -13.91 -9.01
C THR A 33 -3.46 -12.42 -8.77
N CYS A 34 -2.68 -12.09 -7.74
CA CYS A 34 -2.33 -10.69 -7.49
C CYS A 34 -1.30 -10.20 -8.52
N GLN A 35 -1.62 -9.10 -9.21
CA GLN A 35 -0.81 -8.50 -10.25
C GLN A 35 -0.33 -7.10 -9.82
N PRO A 36 0.93 -6.75 -10.11
CA PRO A 36 1.49 -5.47 -9.72
C PRO A 36 0.90 -4.32 -10.53
N VAL A 37 0.63 -3.20 -9.87
CA VAL A 37 0.16 -1.96 -10.51
C VAL A 37 1.07 -0.81 -10.12
N GLY A 38 1.55 -0.07 -11.12
CA GLY A 38 2.38 1.10 -10.88
C GLY A 38 1.58 2.25 -10.25
N CYS A 39 2.28 3.25 -9.71
CA CYS A 39 1.64 4.47 -9.18
C CYS A 39 0.87 5.28 -10.24
N ASP A 40 1.02 4.94 -11.52
CA ASP A 40 0.32 5.49 -12.68
C ASP A 40 -0.97 4.73 -13.01
N MET A 41 -1.40 3.82 -12.13
CA MET A 41 -2.58 2.96 -12.27
C MET A 41 -2.53 2.02 -13.48
N MET A 42 -1.34 1.72 -13.99
CA MET A 42 -1.15 0.78 -15.09
C MET A 42 -0.68 -0.58 -14.59
N LEU A 43 -1.36 -1.64 -15.04
CA LEU A 43 -1.03 -3.03 -14.74
C LEU A 43 0.35 -3.40 -15.32
N GLY A 44 1.22 -3.98 -14.50
CA GLY A 44 2.58 -4.34 -14.89
C GLY A 44 3.53 -3.16 -15.08
N SER A 45 3.11 -1.93 -14.74
CA SER A 45 3.98 -0.76 -14.80
C SER A 45 5.00 -0.78 -13.66
N ASN A 46 6.25 -0.45 -13.99
CA ASN A 46 7.33 -0.27 -13.02
C ASN A 46 7.36 1.15 -12.42
N ALA A 47 6.33 1.96 -12.67
CA ALA A 47 6.25 3.31 -12.12
C ALA A 47 6.10 3.26 -10.59
N ARG A 48 6.98 3.96 -9.88
CA ARG A 48 6.97 4.08 -8.42
C ARG A 48 6.87 5.54 -8.00
N GLU A 49 6.34 5.74 -6.81
CA GLU A 49 6.38 7.04 -6.15
C GLU A 49 7.80 7.37 -5.72
N ASP A 50 8.15 8.65 -5.76
CA ASP A 50 9.37 9.15 -5.14
C ASP A 50 9.19 9.37 -3.63
N LYS A 51 10.25 9.80 -2.95
CA LYS A 51 10.21 10.14 -1.51
C LYS A 51 9.21 11.24 -1.14
N CYS A 52 8.69 11.96 -2.14
CA CYS A 52 7.69 13.00 -1.97
C CYS A 52 6.26 12.50 -2.25
N ARG A 53 6.06 11.18 -2.39
CA ARG A 53 4.80 10.55 -2.81
C ARG A 53 4.27 11.04 -4.15
N ARG A 54 5.17 11.38 -5.07
CA ARG A 54 4.81 11.74 -6.45
C ARG A 54 5.15 10.61 -7.39
N CYS A 55 4.16 10.13 -8.14
CA CYS A 55 4.39 9.10 -9.14
C CYS A 55 5.39 9.55 -10.21
N ARG A 56 6.42 8.72 -10.48
CA ARG A 56 7.54 9.05 -11.38
C ARG A 56 8.24 10.38 -11.02
N GLY A 57 8.23 10.74 -9.74
CA GLY A 57 8.86 11.95 -9.25
C GLY A 57 10.40 11.84 -9.20
N ASN A 58 11.05 12.99 -9.04
CA ASN A 58 12.51 13.12 -8.99
C ASN A 58 13.04 13.39 -7.57
N GLY A 59 12.16 13.38 -6.56
CA GLY A 59 12.52 13.64 -5.17
C GLY A 59 12.90 15.09 -4.85
N LYS A 60 12.63 16.06 -5.73
CA LYS A 60 13.00 17.47 -5.52
C LYS A 60 11.87 18.35 -5.01
N ASN A 61 10.64 17.85 -4.97
CA ASN A 61 9.45 18.63 -4.57
C ASN A 61 9.18 18.63 -3.05
N CYS A 62 10.06 18.01 -2.26
CA CYS A 62 9.95 17.92 -0.81
C CYS A 62 11.34 17.87 -0.17
N TYR A 63 11.42 18.24 1.11
CA TYR A 63 12.63 18.15 1.92
C TYR A 63 12.37 17.30 3.15
N THR A 64 13.40 16.56 3.59
CA THR A 64 13.34 15.75 4.80
C THR A 64 13.60 16.65 6.00
N THR A 65 12.67 16.70 6.95
CA THR A 65 12.86 17.35 8.24
C THR A 65 13.21 16.30 9.29
N ASN A 66 14.14 16.64 10.19
CA ASN A 66 14.51 15.80 11.32
C ASN A 66 14.27 16.60 12.61
N GLY A 67 13.77 15.94 13.64
CA GLY A 67 13.52 16.52 14.96
C GLY A 67 13.41 15.43 16.01
N VAL A 68 13.56 15.80 17.28
CA VAL A 68 13.30 14.92 18.42
C VAL A 68 11.94 15.28 18.97
N LEU A 69 11.04 14.30 19.07
CA LEU A 69 9.75 14.46 19.73
C LEU A 69 9.94 14.20 21.22
N ASP A 70 9.68 15.20 22.08
CA ASP A 70 9.66 14.98 23.53
C ASP A 70 8.25 14.66 24.00
N THR A 71 8.14 14.03 25.16
CA THR A 71 6.91 13.73 25.88
C THR A 71 6.01 14.95 26.09
N GLN A 72 6.57 16.15 26.17
CA GLN A 72 5.80 17.40 26.26
C GLN A 72 5.06 17.76 24.96
N ASP A 73 5.55 17.33 23.80
CA ASP A 73 4.92 17.59 22.50
C ASP A 73 3.69 16.71 22.24
N LEU A 74 3.58 15.57 22.95
CA LEU A 74 2.46 14.62 22.82
C LEU A 74 1.23 15.00 23.65
N ILE A 75 1.37 15.94 24.59
CA ILE A 75 0.31 16.36 25.53
C ILE A 75 -0.37 17.66 25.06
N LYS A 76 0.04 18.21 23.91
CA LYS A 76 -0.51 19.45 23.33
C LYS A 76 -1.67 19.20 22.36
#